data_AF-A0A9W9ADS9-F1
#
_entry.id   AF-A0A9W9ADS9-F1
#
_cell.length_a   1.000
_cell.length_b   1.000
_cell.length_c   1.000
_cell.angle_alpha   90.00
_cell.angle_beta   90.00
_cell.angle_gamma   90.00
#
_symmetry.space_group_name_H-M   'P 1'
#
loop_
_entity.id
_entity.type
_entity.pdbx_description
1 polymer ?
#
loop_
_entity_poly.entity_id
_entity_poly.type
_entity_poly.pdbx_seq_one_letter_code
_entity_poly.pdbx_strand_id
1 'polypeptide(L)'
;MSHSHSHAPGESHSHSHGPPQPQPLPTADPALLAVIEADFRPISVIVAVDNTTLLCEPHKLEKCSTCNLDYVHLNRLSKILAQNPNLKAPPPGNVISKNLSQAVNNTKEEGNAFYKMHKHKEALGRYTMAASIAVQRPPWESNQLMREELSTVLSNRSASYFESEDYISALADAETVIAIRRNWSKGHFRKARSLVGLGKLDEAIEALQVGLAFEPNNAELGAYLEDIQRILKEGQKS
;
A
#
# COMPACT_ATOMS: atom_id res chain seq x y z
N MET A 1 39.56 -0.33 -72.54
CA MET A 1 40.44 -1.35 -71.95
C MET A 1 40.12 -1.44 -70.48
N SER A 2 39.84 -2.66 -70.06
CA SER A 2 39.61 -3.13 -68.70
C SER A 2 40.66 -2.63 -67.70
N HIS A 3 40.27 -2.31 -66.47
CA HIS A 3 40.57 -3.20 -65.33
C HIS A 3 39.65 -2.92 -64.14
N SER A 4 38.99 -4.00 -63.74
CA SER A 4 38.20 -4.23 -62.54
C SER A 4 39.10 -4.51 -61.35
N HIS A 5 38.84 -3.88 -60.20
CA HIS A 5 39.20 -4.45 -58.91
C HIS A 5 37.98 -4.47 -57.98
N SER A 6 37.75 -5.66 -57.47
CA SER A 6 36.65 -6.14 -56.64
C SER A 6 36.93 -5.81 -55.17
N HIS A 7 35.98 -5.16 -54.49
CA HIS A 7 35.93 -5.14 -53.03
C HIS A 7 35.04 -6.28 -52.54
N ALA A 8 35.59 -7.12 -51.66
CA ALA A 8 34.86 -8.18 -50.97
C ALA A 8 33.94 -7.59 -49.89
N PRO A 9 32.73 -8.14 -49.66
CA PRO A 9 31.87 -7.75 -48.55
C PRO A 9 32.09 -8.65 -47.34
N GLY A 10 32.13 -8.05 -46.15
CA GLY A 10 31.89 -8.75 -44.88
C GLY A 10 33.11 -8.90 -43.98
N GLU A 11 33.36 -7.88 -43.17
CA GLU A 11 33.92 -8.10 -41.83
C GLU A 11 32.94 -7.48 -40.83
N SER A 12 32.32 -8.34 -40.02
CA SER A 12 31.55 -7.92 -38.87
C SER A 12 32.52 -7.70 -37.70
N HIS A 13 32.75 -6.44 -37.33
CA HIS A 13 33.48 -6.14 -36.11
C HIS A 13 32.62 -6.51 -34.90
N SER A 14 32.83 -7.73 -34.37
CA SER A 14 32.27 -8.16 -33.10
C SER A 14 33.08 -7.55 -31.95
N HIS A 15 32.66 -6.37 -31.49
CA HIS A 15 33.11 -5.88 -30.20
C HIS A 15 32.48 -6.74 -29.10
N SER A 16 33.22 -7.77 -28.67
CA SER A 16 32.93 -8.52 -27.46
C SER A 16 33.18 -7.61 -26.25
N HIS A 17 32.14 -6.91 -25.80
CA HIS A 17 32.15 -6.34 -24.46
C HIS A 17 32.11 -7.50 -23.47
N GLY A 18 33.28 -7.84 -22.92
CA GLY A 18 33.36 -8.71 -21.75
C GLY A 18 32.47 -8.18 -20.63
N PRO A 19 31.97 -9.05 -19.74
CA PRO A 19 31.12 -8.61 -18.63
C PRO A 19 31.84 -7.51 -17.83
N PRO A 20 31.15 -6.43 -17.44
CA PRO A 20 31.76 -5.34 -16.69
C PRO A 20 32.42 -5.92 -15.45
N GLN A 21 33.72 -5.65 -15.28
CA GLN A 21 34.45 -6.05 -14.08
C GLN A 21 33.77 -5.41 -12.86
N PRO A 22 33.60 -6.14 -11.74
CA PRO A 22 33.04 -5.57 -10.54
C PRO A 22 33.94 -4.42 -10.09
N GLN A 23 33.43 -3.19 -10.17
CA GLN A 23 34.13 -2.05 -9.61
C GLN A 23 34.25 -2.25 -8.09
N PRO A 24 35.43 -2.03 -7.50
CA PRO A 24 35.57 -2.07 -6.05
C PRO A 24 34.60 -1.06 -5.45
N LEU A 25 33.87 -1.47 -4.40
CA LEU A 25 33.01 -0.57 -3.65
C LEU A 25 33.84 0.64 -3.22
N PRO A 26 33.34 1.87 -3.39
CA PRO A 26 34.06 3.05 -2.93
C PRO A 26 34.33 2.92 -1.43
N THR A 27 35.57 3.21 -1.03
CA THR A 27 35.97 3.27 0.37
C THR A 27 35.13 4.33 1.08
N ALA A 28 34.58 3.99 2.25
CA ALA A 28 33.76 4.91 3.03
C ALA A 28 34.57 6.16 3.42
N ASP A 29 33.92 7.32 3.41
CA ASP A 29 34.52 8.60 3.79
C ASP A 29 34.96 8.55 5.27
N PRO A 30 36.25 8.77 5.59
CA PRO A 30 36.76 8.74 6.96
C PRO A 30 36.06 9.74 7.91
N ALA A 31 35.63 10.90 7.41
CA ALA A 31 34.90 11.88 8.21
C ALA A 31 33.49 11.35 8.56
N LEU A 32 32.82 10.69 7.60
CA LEU A 32 31.53 10.05 7.84
C LEU A 32 31.65 8.88 8.82
N LEU A 33 32.70 8.07 8.69
CA LEU A 33 32.99 6.97 9.63
C LEU A 33 33.19 7.49 11.05
N ALA A 34 33.99 8.55 11.24
CA ALA A 34 34.21 9.13 12.56
C ALA A 34 32.90 9.65 13.20
N VAL A 35 31.99 10.22 12.40
CA VAL A 35 30.67 10.65 12.88
C VAL A 35 29.81 9.45 13.28
N ILE A 36 29.80 8.38 12.47
CA ILE A 36 29.06 7.15 12.80
C ILE A 36 29.57 6.54 14.11
N GLU A 37 30.89 6.48 14.28
CA GLU A 37 31.52 5.90 15.47
C GLU A 37 31.28 6.73 16.74
N ALA A 38 31.27 8.06 16.64
CA ALA A 38 31.06 8.95 17.79
C ALA A 38 29.69 8.74 18.46
N ASP A 39 28.66 8.44 17.67
CA ASP A 39 27.29 8.22 18.14
C ASP A 39 26.89 6.73 18.23
N PHE A 40 27.81 5.82 17.91
CA PHE A 40 27.52 4.39 17.92
C PHE A 40 27.24 3.90 19.34
N ARG A 41 26.02 3.39 19.55
CA ARG A 41 25.63 2.71 20.78
C ARG A 41 25.42 1.23 20.49
N PRO A 42 26.21 0.32 21.10
CA PRO A 42 25.98 -1.11 20.92
C PRO A 42 24.62 -1.49 21.52
N ILE A 43 23.84 -2.24 20.76
CA ILE A 43 22.55 -2.79 21.20
C ILE A 43 22.69 -4.30 21.19
N SER A 44 22.48 -4.93 22.34
CA SER A 44 22.43 -6.38 22.40
C SER A 44 21.15 -6.92 21.76
N VAL A 45 21.34 -7.87 20.85
CA VAL A 45 20.24 -8.54 20.13
C VAL A 45 20.35 -10.04 20.27
N ILE A 46 19.21 -10.71 20.16
CA ILE A 46 19.15 -12.17 20.04
C ILE A 46 18.66 -12.48 18.65
N VAL A 47 19.44 -13.32 17.96
CA VAL A 47 18.97 -13.98 16.75
C VAL A 47 18.23 -15.24 17.17
N ALA A 48 16.97 -15.36 16.78
CA ALA A 48 16.18 -16.55 17.03
C ALA A 48 16.72 -17.76 16.24
N VAL A 49 16.22 -18.95 16.57
CA VAL A 49 16.65 -20.22 15.96
C VAL A 49 16.43 -20.26 14.44
N ASP A 50 15.48 -19.48 13.93
CA ASP A 50 15.20 -19.37 12.50
C ASP A 50 16.23 -18.55 11.71
N ASN A 51 17.25 -17.98 12.38
CA ASN A 51 18.27 -17.09 11.82
C ASN A 51 17.72 -15.87 11.04
N THR A 52 16.44 -15.54 11.20
CA THR A 52 15.76 -14.47 10.46
C THR A 52 15.00 -13.49 11.37
N THR A 53 14.83 -13.85 12.64
CA THR A 53 14.14 -13.02 13.63
C THR A 53 15.11 -12.47 14.66
N LEU A 54 15.17 -11.15 14.78
CA LEU A 54 15.81 -10.44 15.87
C LEU A 54 14.82 -10.16 17.00
N LEU A 55 15.30 -10.36 18.23
CA LEU A 55 14.58 -10.10 19.47
C LEU A 55 15.45 -9.25 20.38
N CYS A 56 14.84 -8.40 21.20
CA CYS A 56 15.59 -7.71 22.24
C CYS A 56 16.13 -8.70 23.27
N GLU A 57 17.36 -8.50 23.73
CA GLU A 57 18.01 -9.43 24.65
C GLU A 57 17.23 -9.62 25.97
N PRO A 58 16.75 -8.56 26.66
CA PRO A 58 16.15 -8.72 27.98
C PRO A 58 14.77 -9.38 27.95
N HIS A 59 13.93 -9.03 26.97
CA HIS A 59 12.51 -9.42 26.95
C HIS A 59 12.14 -10.43 25.87
N LYS A 60 13.06 -10.75 24.95
CA LYS A 60 12.83 -11.67 23.83
C LYS A 60 11.65 -11.27 22.94
N LEU A 61 11.44 -9.96 22.77
CA LEU A 61 10.36 -9.41 21.93
C LEU A 61 10.94 -8.79 20.67
N GLU A 62 10.24 -8.93 19.55
CA GLU A 62 10.59 -8.22 18.31
C GLU A 62 10.24 -6.72 18.39
N LYS A 63 9.18 -6.37 19.15
CA LYS A 63 8.81 -4.99 19.46
C LYS A 63 8.71 -4.84 20.97
N CYS A 64 9.56 -3.98 21.54
CA CYS A 64 9.68 -3.83 22.97
C CYS A 64 9.60 -2.34 23.35
N SER A 65 8.50 -1.95 23.99
CA SER A 65 8.33 -0.59 24.52
C SER A 65 9.31 -0.27 25.64
N THR A 66 9.64 -1.24 26.50
CA THR A 66 10.58 -1.07 27.61
C THR A 66 12.00 -0.76 27.14
N CYS A 67 12.47 -1.44 26.09
CA CYS A 67 13.79 -1.19 25.51
C CYS A 67 13.79 -0.09 24.44
N ASN A 68 12.61 0.38 24.04
CA ASN A 68 12.41 1.27 22.89
C ASN A 68 13.04 0.71 21.58
N LEU A 69 12.78 -0.58 21.31
CA LEU A 69 13.30 -1.30 20.14
C LEU A 69 12.15 -1.84 19.29
N ASP A 70 12.27 -1.73 17.97
CA ASP A 70 11.32 -2.25 16.99
C ASP A 70 12.06 -2.93 15.83
N TYR A 71 12.06 -4.26 15.84
CA TYR A 71 12.67 -5.11 14.82
C TYR A 71 11.63 -5.63 13.81
N VAL A 72 10.35 -5.24 13.89
CA VAL A 72 9.27 -5.84 13.08
C VAL A 72 9.57 -5.73 11.58
N HIS A 73 9.97 -4.54 11.12
CA HIS A 73 10.28 -4.32 9.71
C HIS A 73 11.57 -5.01 9.27
N LEU A 74 12.58 -5.06 10.14
CA LEU A 74 13.85 -5.73 9.87
C LEU A 74 13.66 -7.24 9.79
N ASN A 75 12.90 -7.83 10.71
CA ASN A 75 12.54 -9.24 10.72
C ASN A 75 11.73 -9.60 9.48
N ARG A 76 10.76 -8.75 9.08
CA ARG A 76 10.02 -8.94 7.83
C ARG A 76 10.95 -8.98 6.62
N LEU A 77 11.89 -8.03 6.53
CA LEU A 77 12.85 -7.98 5.42
C LEU A 77 13.77 -9.20 5.41
N SER A 78 14.34 -9.56 6.56
CA SER A 78 15.21 -10.72 6.73
C SER A 78 14.52 -12.02 6.28
N LYS A 79 13.26 -12.22 6.68
CA LYS A 79 12.44 -13.36 6.24
C LYS A 79 12.23 -13.38 4.73
N ILE A 80 11.92 -12.24 4.11
CA ILE A 80 11.71 -12.15 2.65
C ILE A 80 12.99 -12.51 1.88
N LEU A 81 14.15 -12.02 2.34
CA LEU A 81 15.45 -12.31 1.72
C LEU A 81 15.85 -13.77 1.91
N ALA A 82 15.65 -14.33 3.11
CA ALA A 82 15.95 -15.73 3.39
C ALA A 82 15.07 -16.70 2.57
N GLN A 83 13.81 -16.33 2.31
CA GLN A 83 12.90 -17.11 1.46
C GLN A 83 13.28 -17.07 -0.03
N ASN A 84 14.07 -16.08 -0.47
CA ASN A 84 14.43 -15.89 -1.87
C ASN A 84 15.96 -15.78 -2.02
N PRO A 85 16.70 -16.90 -2.09
CA PRO A 85 18.17 -16.89 -2.17
C PRO A 85 18.75 -16.12 -3.37
N ASN A 86 17.95 -15.95 -4.43
CA ASN A 86 18.32 -15.17 -5.62
C ASN A 86 18.23 -13.65 -5.38
N LEU A 87 17.50 -13.21 -4.34
CA LEU A 87 17.33 -11.82 -3.97
C LEU A 87 18.40 -11.41 -2.95
N LYS A 88 19.60 -11.09 -3.44
CA LYS A 88 20.74 -10.73 -2.57
C LYS A 88 20.59 -9.39 -1.86
N ALA A 89 19.81 -8.49 -2.44
CA ALA A 89 19.50 -7.18 -1.88
C ALA A 89 18.12 -6.74 -2.37
N PRO A 90 17.44 -5.84 -1.64
CA PRO A 90 16.21 -5.22 -2.13
C PRO A 90 16.48 -4.54 -3.48
N PRO A 91 15.62 -4.78 -4.49
CA PRO A 91 15.75 -4.11 -5.77
C PRO A 91 15.36 -2.62 -5.62
N PRO A 92 15.74 -1.78 -6.61
CA PRO A 92 15.31 -0.39 -6.65
C PRO A 92 13.77 -0.26 -6.61
N GLY A 93 13.25 0.72 -5.87
CA GLY A 93 11.81 0.84 -5.61
C GLY A 93 10.93 1.21 -6.82
N ASN A 94 11.55 1.53 -7.96
CA ASN A 94 10.86 1.68 -9.25
C ASN A 94 10.58 0.33 -9.95
N VAL A 95 11.19 -0.77 -9.48
CA VAL A 95 10.91 -2.12 -9.98
C VAL A 95 9.65 -2.63 -9.29
N ILE A 96 8.52 -2.46 -9.96
CA ILE A 96 7.19 -2.82 -9.44
C ILE A 96 6.76 -4.18 -9.99
N SER A 97 6.27 -5.05 -9.11
CA SER A 97 5.63 -6.31 -9.50
C SER A 97 4.29 -6.07 -10.20
N LYS A 98 4.28 -6.20 -11.52
CA LYS A 98 3.06 -6.14 -12.34
C LYS A 98 2.08 -7.26 -12.01
N ASN A 99 2.59 -8.45 -11.67
CA ASN A 99 1.76 -9.61 -11.36
C ASN A 99 0.93 -9.40 -10.08
N LEU A 100 1.49 -8.74 -9.06
CA LEU A 100 0.76 -8.41 -7.84
C LEU A 100 -0.35 -7.38 -8.11
N SER A 101 -0.07 -6.30 -8.85
CA SER A 101 -1.10 -5.34 -9.26
C SER A 101 -2.25 -6.01 -10.01
N GLN A 102 -1.92 -6.90 -10.95
CA GLN A 102 -2.94 -7.63 -11.71
C GLN A 102 -3.76 -8.55 -10.79
N ALA A 103 -3.12 -9.24 -9.84
CA ALA A 103 -3.82 -10.11 -8.89
C ALA A 103 -4.78 -9.33 -7.98
N VAL A 104 -4.35 -8.17 -7.45
CA VAL A 104 -5.22 -7.27 -6.67
C VAL A 104 -6.39 -6.81 -7.54
N ASN A 105 -6.11 -6.35 -8.77
CA ASN A 105 -7.14 -5.83 -9.65
C ASN A 105 -8.16 -6.92 -10.05
N ASN A 106 -7.70 -8.10 -10.45
CA ASN A 106 -8.59 -9.22 -10.82
C ASN A 106 -9.48 -9.63 -9.64
N THR A 107 -8.89 -9.79 -8.46
CA THR A 107 -9.63 -10.18 -7.24
C THR A 107 -10.67 -9.11 -6.86
N LYS A 108 -10.32 -7.83 -7.00
CA LYS A 108 -11.22 -6.70 -6.80
C LYS A 108 -12.35 -6.70 -7.84
N GLU A 109 -12.06 -6.96 -9.11
CA GLU A 109 -13.09 -7.02 -10.16
C GLU A 109 -14.05 -8.20 -9.97
N GLU A 110 -13.58 -9.35 -9.46
CA GLU A 110 -14.47 -10.44 -9.05
C GLU A 110 -15.40 -10.01 -7.90
N GLY A 111 -14.88 -9.26 -6.92
CA GLY A 111 -15.71 -8.63 -5.88
C GLY A 111 -16.74 -7.66 -6.47
N ASN A 112 -16.35 -6.85 -7.47
CA ASN A 112 -17.26 -5.95 -8.18
C ASN A 112 -18.36 -6.72 -8.93
N ALA A 113 -18.04 -7.88 -9.50
CA ALA A 113 -19.01 -8.73 -10.17
C ALA A 113 -20.07 -9.25 -9.19
N PHE A 114 -19.66 -9.79 -8.03
CA PHE A 114 -20.59 -10.22 -6.98
C PHE A 114 -21.42 -9.05 -6.43
N TYR A 115 -20.81 -7.87 -6.26
CA TYR A 115 -21.50 -6.67 -5.80
C TYR A 115 -22.64 -6.27 -6.74
N LYS A 116 -22.40 -6.29 -8.05
CA LYS A 116 -23.44 -6.00 -9.08
C LYS A 116 -24.57 -7.02 -9.09
N MET A 117 -24.32 -8.24 -8.60
CA MET A 117 -25.33 -9.30 -8.48
C MET A 117 -26.04 -9.28 -7.11
N HIS A 118 -25.85 -8.24 -6.29
CA HIS A 118 -26.35 -8.14 -4.91
C HIS A 118 -25.89 -9.28 -3.98
N LYS A 119 -24.80 -9.97 -4.35
CA LYS A 119 -24.17 -11.03 -3.56
C LYS A 119 -23.11 -10.44 -2.63
N HIS A 120 -23.56 -9.68 -1.63
CA HIS A 120 -22.69 -8.86 -0.80
C HIS A 120 -21.71 -9.69 0.06
N LYS A 121 -22.12 -10.87 0.56
CA LYS A 121 -21.24 -11.75 1.35
C LYS A 121 -20.06 -12.28 0.53
N GLU A 122 -20.32 -12.71 -0.70
CA GLU A 122 -19.29 -13.18 -1.62
C GLU A 122 -18.37 -12.02 -2.06
N ALA A 123 -18.94 -10.84 -2.30
CA ALA A 123 -18.18 -9.63 -2.60
C ALA A 123 -17.22 -9.26 -1.45
N LEU A 124 -17.69 -9.31 -0.20
CA LEU A 124 -16.86 -9.08 1.00
C LEU A 124 -15.67 -10.03 1.08
N GLY A 125 -15.89 -11.31 0.76
CA GLY A 125 -14.83 -12.32 0.70
C GLY A 125 -13.75 -11.97 -0.35
N ARG A 126 -14.16 -11.59 -1.56
CA ARG A 126 -13.21 -11.20 -2.62
C ARG A 126 -12.49 -9.89 -2.29
N TYR A 127 -13.17 -8.86 -1.78
CA TYR A 127 -12.49 -7.63 -1.38
C TYR A 127 -11.52 -7.84 -0.23
N THR A 128 -11.85 -8.69 0.75
CA THR A 128 -10.92 -9.04 1.84
C THR A 128 -9.69 -9.76 1.29
N MET A 129 -9.85 -10.68 0.34
CA MET A 129 -8.73 -11.31 -0.34
C MET A 129 -7.88 -10.28 -1.12
N ALA A 130 -8.51 -9.35 -1.85
CA ALA A 130 -7.79 -8.30 -2.59
C ALA A 130 -6.98 -7.39 -1.66
N ALA A 131 -7.53 -7.03 -0.50
CA ALA A 131 -6.84 -6.24 0.52
C ALA A 131 -5.63 -7.01 1.09
N SER A 132 -5.80 -8.30 1.38
CA SER A 132 -4.71 -9.19 1.85
C SER A 132 -3.58 -9.30 0.83
N ILE A 133 -3.88 -9.34 -0.47
CA ILE A 133 -2.86 -9.34 -1.53
C ILE A 133 -2.16 -7.98 -1.59
N ALA A 134 -2.89 -6.87 -1.49
CA ALA A 134 -2.31 -5.52 -1.56
C ALA A 134 -1.28 -5.27 -0.44
N VAL A 135 -1.53 -5.72 0.79
CA VAL A 135 -0.60 -5.53 1.93
C VAL A 135 0.64 -6.43 1.88
N GLN A 136 0.64 -7.46 1.02
CA GLN A 136 1.79 -8.34 0.80
C GLN A 136 2.86 -7.73 -0.10
N ARG A 137 2.64 -6.51 -0.63
CA ARG A 137 3.64 -5.80 -1.41
C ARG A 137 4.99 -5.74 -0.68
N PRO A 138 6.10 -6.04 -1.37
CA PRO A 138 7.42 -5.95 -0.78
C PRO A 138 7.74 -4.55 -0.25
N PRO A 139 8.50 -4.45 0.85
CA PRO A 139 8.74 -3.17 1.53
C PRO A 139 9.58 -2.16 0.72
N TRP A 140 10.26 -2.61 -0.34
CA TRP A 140 11.05 -1.75 -1.22
C TRP A 140 10.23 -1.12 -2.35
N GLU A 141 9.03 -1.65 -2.66
CA GLU A 141 8.17 -1.06 -3.68
C GLU A 141 7.57 0.27 -3.18
N SER A 142 7.25 1.16 -4.12
CA SER A 142 6.58 2.43 -3.79
C SER A 142 5.30 2.18 -2.98
N ASN A 143 5.26 2.75 -1.78
CA ASN A 143 4.10 2.68 -0.89
C ASN A 143 2.86 3.35 -1.53
N GLN A 144 3.05 4.28 -2.47
CA GLN A 144 1.94 4.95 -3.13
C GLN A 144 1.01 3.96 -3.85
N LEU A 145 1.57 2.96 -4.52
CA LEU A 145 0.79 1.97 -5.26
C LEU A 145 -0.06 1.12 -4.31
N MET A 146 0.53 0.65 -3.20
CA MET A 146 -0.20 -0.06 -2.15
C MET A 146 -1.33 0.81 -1.59
N ARG A 147 -1.07 2.09 -1.29
CA ARG A 147 -2.07 3.02 -0.76
C ARG A 147 -3.25 3.20 -1.71
N GLU A 148 -3.00 3.33 -3.01
CA GLU A 148 -4.04 3.49 -4.03
C GLU A 148 -4.88 2.22 -4.20
N GLU A 149 -4.23 1.07 -4.34
CA GLU A 149 -4.89 -0.23 -4.48
C GLU A 149 -5.73 -0.58 -3.24
N LEU A 150 -5.12 -0.52 -2.05
CA LEU A 150 -5.77 -0.86 -0.79
C LEU A 150 -6.95 0.06 -0.50
N SER A 151 -6.79 1.38 -0.67
CA SER A 151 -7.90 2.33 -0.45
C SER A 151 -9.09 2.06 -1.37
N THR A 152 -8.82 1.72 -2.64
CA THR A 152 -9.88 1.41 -3.61
C THR A 152 -10.64 0.15 -3.21
N VAL A 153 -9.92 -0.90 -2.82
CA VAL A 153 -10.51 -2.15 -2.35
C VAL A 153 -11.35 -1.94 -1.08
N LEU A 154 -10.80 -1.26 -0.08
CA LEU A 154 -11.50 -0.98 1.19
C LEU A 154 -12.73 -0.08 0.98
N SER A 155 -12.68 0.88 0.07
CA SER A 155 -13.85 1.70 -0.29
C SER A 155 -14.99 0.86 -0.90
N ASN A 156 -14.66 -0.17 -1.69
CA ASN A 156 -15.66 -1.09 -2.24
C ASN A 156 -16.16 -2.10 -1.19
N ARG A 157 -15.28 -2.54 -0.28
CA ARG A 157 -15.66 -3.40 0.85
C ARG A 157 -16.59 -2.67 1.83
N SER A 158 -16.28 -1.41 2.16
CA SER A 158 -17.16 -0.50 2.91
C SER A 158 -18.56 -0.41 2.28
N ALA A 159 -18.64 -0.26 0.95
CA ALA A 159 -19.91 -0.27 0.23
C ALA A 159 -20.67 -1.59 0.45
N SER A 160 -20.00 -2.73 0.38
CA SER A 160 -20.62 -4.05 0.54
C SER A 160 -21.12 -4.29 1.96
N TYR A 161 -20.38 -3.82 2.97
CA TYR A 161 -20.85 -3.82 4.36
C TYR A 161 -22.08 -2.94 4.52
N PHE A 162 -22.08 -1.74 3.93
CA PHE A 162 -23.25 -0.85 3.96
C PHE A 162 -24.49 -1.50 3.35
N GLU A 163 -24.37 -2.11 2.16
CA GLU A 163 -25.51 -2.81 1.53
C GLU A 163 -25.93 -4.09 2.29
N SER A 164 -25.09 -4.58 3.21
CA SER A 164 -25.43 -5.67 4.14
C SER A 164 -25.94 -5.17 5.49
N GLU A 165 -26.22 -3.87 5.62
CA GLU A 165 -26.65 -3.18 6.86
C GLU A 165 -25.63 -3.25 8.02
N ASP A 166 -24.39 -3.68 7.75
CA ASP A 166 -23.29 -3.64 8.72
C ASP A 166 -22.58 -2.28 8.66
N TYR A 167 -23.25 -1.27 9.19
CA TYR A 167 -22.77 0.11 9.13
C TYR A 167 -21.51 0.35 9.98
N ILE A 168 -21.27 -0.46 11.01
CA ILE A 168 -20.08 -0.36 11.86
C ILE A 168 -18.84 -0.80 11.07
N SER A 169 -18.90 -1.95 10.42
CA SER A 169 -17.80 -2.42 9.56
C SER A 169 -17.61 -1.50 8.36
N ALA A 170 -18.70 -0.98 7.78
CA ALA A 170 -18.63 -0.01 6.69
C ALA A 170 -17.91 1.29 7.10
N LEU A 171 -18.21 1.80 8.30
CA LEU A 171 -17.56 2.97 8.88
C LEU A 171 -16.07 2.73 9.15
N ALA A 172 -15.73 1.58 9.75
CA ALA A 172 -14.33 1.23 10.02
C ALA A 172 -13.47 1.17 8.74
N ASP A 173 -14.00 0.59 7.67
CA ASP A 173 -13.32 0.59 6.36
C ASP A 173 -13.19 2.02 5.79
N ALA A 174 -14.24 2.85 5.91
CA ALA A 174 -14.20 4.23 5.43
C ALA A 174 -13.16 5.08 6.17
N GLU A 175 -13.05 4.94 7.49
CA GLU A 175 -12.04 5.62 8.29
C GLU A 175 -10.63 5.14 7.96
N THR A 176 -10.46 3.85 7.70
CA THR A 176 -9.19 3.29 7.22
C THR A 176 -8.81 3.88 5.87
N VAL A 177 -9.76 4.02 4.94
CA VAL A 177 -9.54 4.69 3.65
C VAL A 177 -9.08 6.14 3.85
N ILE A 178 -9.69 6.89 4.76
CA ILE A 178 -9.31 8.29 5.05
C ILE A 178 -7.92 8.35 5.70
N ALA A 179 -7.56 7.38 6.56
CA ALA A 179 -6.22 7.31 7.15
C ALA A 179 -5.13 7.04 6.08
N ILE A 180 -5.46 6.27 5.04
CA ILE A 180 -4.54 5.94 3.95
C ILE A 180 -4.49 7.06 2.88
N ARG A 181 -5.64 7.62 2.50
CA ARG A 181 -5.80 8.64 1.45
C ARG A 181 -6.77 9.74 1.91
N ARG A 182 -6.30 10.59 2.82
CA ARG A 182 -7.09 11.68 3.42
C ARG A 182 -7.74 12.61 2.39
N ASN A 183 -7.06 12.88 1.28
CA ASN A 183 -7.50 13.79 0.23
C ASN A 183 -8.49 13.17 -0.77
N TRP A 184 -8.84 11.89 -0.63
CA TRP A 184 -9.72 11.22 -1.56
C TRP A 184 -11.18 11.31 -1.08
N SER A 185 -11.96 12.14 -1.77
CA SER A 185 -13.37 12.43 -1.43
C SER A 185 -14.24 11.20 -1.23
N LYS A 186 -13.98 10.12 -1.99
CA LYS A 186 -14.73 8.87 -1.92
C LYS A 186 -14.64 8.20 -0.53
N GLY A 187 -13.53 8.36 0.19
CA GLY A 187 -13.41 7.89 1.57
C GLY A 187 -14.39 8.61 2.50
N HIS A 188 -14.48 9.94 2.39
CA HIS A 188 -15.42 10.77 3.14
C HIS A 188 -16.87 10.46 2.81
N PHE A 189 -17.18 10.22 1.53
CA PHE A 189 -18.52 9.80 1.11
C PHE A 189 -18.94 8.46 1.72
N ARG A 190 -18.04 7.46 1.76
CA ARG A 190 -18.31 6.17 2.43
C ARG A 190 -18.53 6.35 3.94
N LYS A 191 -17.73 7.22 4.58
CA LYS A 191 -17.89 7.56 6.00
C LYS A 191 -19.27 8.18 6.25
N ALA A 192 -19.65 9.18 5.46
CA ALA A 192 -20.95 9.84 5.56
C ALA A 192 -22.12 8.86 5.38
N ARG A 193 -22.09 8.01 4.34
CA ARG A 193 -23.12 6.99 4.14
C ARG A 193 -23.26 6.08 5.35
N SER A 194 -22.14 5.58 5.87
CA SER A 194 -22.14 4.68 7.03
C SER A 194 -22.69 5.36 8.29
N LEU A 195 -22.34 6.64 8.52
CA LEU A 195 -22.86 7.44 9.64
C LEU A 195 -24.37 7.69 9.52
N VAL A 196 -24.89 7.93 8.31
CA VAL A 196 -26.34 8.02 8.08
C VAL A 196 -27.03 6.70 8.42
N GLY A 197 -26.47 5.56 8.02
CA GLY A 197 -26.99 4.23 8.41
C GLY A 197 -27.03 4.03 9.94
N LEU A 198 -26.11 4.65 10.66
CA LEU A 198 -26.06 4.66 12.13
C LEU A 198 -26.94 5.75 12.79
N GLY A 199 -27.67 6.55 12.01
CA GLY A 199 -28.48 7.67 12.51
C GLY A 199 -27.68 8.90 12.97
N LYS A 200 -26.37 8.94 12.71
CA LYS A 200 -25.45 10.01 13.11
C LYS A 200 -25.36 11.10 12.03
N LEU A 201 -26.46 11.82 11.82
CA LEU A 201 -26.59 12.76 10.70
C LEU A 201 -25.62 13.95 10.78
N ASP A 202 -25.40 14.50 11.98
CA ASP A 202 -24.46 15.62 12.17
C ASP A 202 -23.02 15.22 11.81
N GLU A 203 -22.55 14.07 12.30
CA GLU A 203 -21.22 13.53 11.96
C GLU A 203 -21.10 13.24 10.45
N ALA A 204 -22.20 12.83 9.79
CA ALA A 204 -22.22 12.59 8.35
C ALA A 204 -22.05 13.89 7.55
N ILE A 205 -22.70 14.98 7.99
CA ILE A 205 -22.55 16.32 7.41
C ILE A 205 -21.10 16.79 7.51
N GLU A 206 -20.47 16.64 8.69
CA GLU A 206 -19.07 17.00 8.90
C GLU A 206 -18.15 16.23 7.93
N ALA A 207 -18.36 14.92 7.79
CA ALA A 207 -17.58 14.10 6.86
C ALA A 207 -17.71 14.60 5.41
N LEU A 208 -18.91 14.94 4.96
CA LEU A 208 -19.14 15.47 3.60
C LEU A 208 -18.50 16.84 3.41
N GLN A 209 -18.57 17.72 4.40
CA GLN A 209 -17.92 19.04 4.35
C GLN A 209 -16.40 18.90 4.22
N VAL A 210 -15.78 17.98 4.97
CA VAL A 210 -14.35 17.69 4.83
C VAL A 210 -14.03 17.13 3.44
N GLY A 211 -14.86 16.22 2.91
CA GLY A 211 -14.70 15.71 1.54
C GLY A 211 -14.77 16.80 0.47
N LEU A 212 -15.74 17.72 0.59
CA LEU A 212 -15.90 18.88 -0.30
C LEU A 212 -14.78 19.90 -0.15
N ALA A 213 -14.14 20.01 1.02
CA ALA A 213 -12.95 20.83 1.16
C ALA A 213 -11.77 20.34 0.30
N PHE A 214 -11.68 19.02 0.04
CA PHE A 214 -10.70 18.45 -0.89
C PHE A 214 -11.16 18.50 -2.35
N GLU A 215 -12.45 18.27 -2.61
CA GLU A 215 -13.03 18.31 -3.96
C GLU A 215 -14.33 19.16 -4.00
N PRO A 216 -14.23 20.51 -4.10
CA PRO A 216 -15.38 21.40 -3.99
C PRO A 216 -16.45 21.21 -5.08
N ASN A 217 -16.05 20.71 -6.25
CA ASN A 217 -16.93 20.52 -7.41
C ASN A 217 -17.52 19.11 -7.47
N ASN A 218 -17.45 18.33 -6.39
CA ASN A 218 -17.97 16.97 -6.36
C ASN A 218 -19.50 16.96 -6.20
N ALA A 219 -20.22 16.82 -7.31
CA ALA A 219 -21.68 16.85 -7.35
C ALA A 219 -22.33 15.75 -6.49
N GLU A 220 -21.73 14.58 -6.37
CA GLU A 220 -22.28 13.47 -5.57
C GLU A 220 -22.26 13.81 -4.07
N LEU A 221 -21.14 14.35 -3.57
CA LEU A 221 -21.04 14.78 -2.17
C LEU A 221 -21.95 15.98 -1.87
N GLY A 222 -22.01 16.95 -2.79
CA GLY A 222 -22.87 18.13 -2.65
C GLY A 222 -24.36 17.76 -2.56
N ALA A 223 -24.84 16.95 -3.49
CA ALA A 223 -26.23 16.48 -3.49
C ALA A 223 -26.55 15.68 -2.21
N TYR A 224 -25.65 14.79 -1.79
CA TYR A 224 -25.88 13.99 -0.59
C TYR A 224 -25.88 14.84 0.70
N LEU A 225 -25.06 15.89 0.75
CA LEU A 225 -25.05 16.85 1.85
C LEU A 225 -26.38 17.61 1.95
N GLU A 226 -26.89 18.11 0.81
CA GLU A 226 -28.17 18.81 0.75
C GLU A 226 -29.33 17.91 1.21
N ASP A 227 -29.32 16.63 0.79
CA ASP A 227 -30.33 15.65 1.20
C ASP A 227 -30.34 15.41 2.70
N ILE A 228 -29.18 15.20 3.32
CA ILE A 228 -29.09 14.98 4.77
C ILE A 228 -29.52 16.23 5.55
N GLN A 229 -29.13 17.42 5.09
CA GLN A 229 -29.52 18.68 5.72
C GLN A 229 -31.04 18.92 5.67
N ARG A 230 -31.70 18.49 4.59
CA ARG A 230 -33.16 18.54 4.47
C ARG A 230 -33.84 17.61 5.48
N ILE A 231 -33.39 16.35 5.56
CA ILE A 231 -33.90 15.37 6.53
C ILE A 231 -33.78 15.89 7.96
N LEU A 232 -32.62 16.47 8.31
CA LEU A 232 -32.37 16.97 9.66
C LEU A 232 -33.28 18.15 10.02
N LYS A 233 -33.53 19.08 9.08
CA LYS A 233 -34.47 20.19 9.26
C LYS A 233 -35.92 19.75 9.40
N GLU A 234 -36.32 18.67 8.73
CA GLU A 234 -37.68 18.11 8.84
C GLU A 234 -37.88 17.38 10.16
N GLY A 235 -36.87 16.63 10.63
CA GLY A 235 -36.90 15.95 11.92
C GLY A 235 -36.96 16.90 13.12
N GLN A 236 -36.38 18.09 13.02
CA GLN A 236 -36.43 19.12 14.08
C GLN A 236 -37.76 19.88 14.17
N LYS A 237 -38.65 19.73 13.18
CA LYS A 237 -39.97 20.38 13.16
C LYS A 237 -41.09 19.48 13.72
N SER A 238 -40.78 18.23 14.07
CA SER A 238 -41.69 17.24 14.64
C SER A 238 -41.52 17.15 16.15
#